data_AF-A0A963BQE3-F1
#
_entry.id   AF-A0A963BQE3-F1
#
_cell.length_a   1.000
_cell.length_b   1.000
_cell.length_c   1.000
_cell.angle_alpha   90.00
_cell.angle_beta   90.00
_cell.angle_gamma   90.00
#
_symmetry.space_group_name_H-M   'P 1'
#
loop_
_entity.id
_entity.type
_entity.pdbx_description
1 polymer ?
#
loop_
_entity_poly.entity_id
_entity_poly.type
_entity_poly.pdbx_seq_one_letter_code
_entity_poly.pdbx_strand_id
1 'polypeptide(L)'
;MAFFTKRYHPPGTPPGTLVEAPASETAPLRIQLIDFDAKRIMIRDDVAVSECAPFLQHDSVTWMHVRGRPTEATLRELGAAFRLHSLALEDVLNIGQRPKVEPFDDQLFIVMSMPEVVSGLVRVEQVSFFLGSNFLVSFCEGGFAAFQEIVKRLNEQGSRLRSRGADFLLYSLLDMVIDRGFPVLESFGIQMEVLEEQILESATRDTLGKIHTVKRELILLRRMLWPQREVINELLRGDQALVQEDTLIYLRDCYDHTIQVMDLLETYRDMSAGMLDIYLS
;
A
#
# COMPACT_ATOMS: atom_id res chain seq x y z
N MET A 1 8.13 19.13 8.27
CA MET A 1 6.97 18.22 8.12
C MET A 1 7.14 17.06 9.08
N ALA A 2 6.13 16.74 9.88
CA ALA A 2 6.19 15.59 10.77
C ALA A 2 5.99 14.32 9.93
N PHE A 3 7.09 13.72 9.49
CA PHE A 3 7.09 12.45 8.75
C PHE A 3 6.72 11.23 9.61
N PHE A 4 6.35 11.46 10.88
CA PHE A 4 5.88 10.46 11.82
C PHE A 4 4.46 10.83 12.27
N THR A 5 3.48 10.18 11.66
CA THR A 5 2.08 10.24 12.10
C THR A 5 1.58 8.86 12.49
N LYS A 6 2.45 7.98 13.03
CA LYS A 6 1.94 6.77 13.69
C LYS A 6 1.13 7.21 14.91
N ARG A 7 -0.17 6.95 14.86
CA ARG A 7 -1.06 7.20 15.99
C ARG A 7 -1.00 5.99 16.91
N TYR A 8 -0.85 6.27 18.20
CA TYR A 8 -0.87 5.25 19.24
C TYR A 8 -2.09 5.50 20.11
N HIS A 9 -2.78 4.42 20.47
CA HIS A 9 -3.73 4.49 21.57
C HIS A 9 -3.00 4.72 22.91
N PRO A 10 -3.65 5.38 23.88
CA PRO A 10 -3.14 5.42 25.25
C PRO A 10 -2.85 3.99 25.77
N PRO A 11 -1.76 3.77 26.51
CA PRO A 11 -1.51 2.49 27.15
C PRO A 11 -2.71 2.06 28.03
N GLY A 12 -3.19 0.83 27.84
CA GLY A 12 -4.37 0.29 28.54
C GLY A 12 -5.68 0.33 27.76
N THR A 13 -5.70 0.89 26.54
CA THR A 13 -6.86 0.79 25.64
C THR A 13 -7.15 -0.68 25.30
N PRO A 14 -8.42 -1.13 25.39
CA PRO A 14 -8.80 -2.49 25.01
C PRO A 14 -8.46 -2.79 23.54
N PRO A 15 -8.02 -4.01 23.21
CA PRO A 15 -7.73 -4.40 21.84
C PRO A 15 -9.02 -4.44 21.00
N GLY A 16 -8.95 -4.00 19.75
CA GLY A 16 -10.08 -3.87 18.82
C GLY A 16 -10.85 -2.56 18.96
N THR A 17 -10.28 -1.55 19.63
CA THR A 17 -10.94 -0.25 19.83
C THR A 17 -10.77 0.62 18.59
N LEU A 18 -11.88 1.02 17.99
CA LEU A 18 -11.89 1.96 16.87
C LEU A 18 -11.93 3.39 17.43
N VAL A 19 -10.84 4.16 17.29
CA VAL A 19 -10.81 5.59 17.70
C VAL A 19 -10.63 6.45 16.46
N GLU A 20 -11.62 7.30 16.20
CA GLU A 20 -11.52 8.30 15.14
C GLU A 20 -10.54 9.40 15.52
N ALA A 21 -9.72 9.81 14.56
CA ALA A 21 -8.86 10.97 14.71
C ALA A 21 -9.59 12.25 14.28
N PRO A 22 -9.17 13.44 14.75
CA PRO A 22 -9.76 14.70 14.32
C PRO A 22 -9.74 14.82 12.79
N ALA A 23 -10.86 15.29 12.24
CA ALA A 23 -11.06 15.48 10.81
C ALA A 23 -9.93 16.32 10.22
N SER A 24 -9.09 15.69 9.40
CA SER A 24 -8.15 16.36 8.52
C SER A 24 -8.77 16.43 7.12
N GLU A 25 -8.12 17.13 6.18
CA GLU A 25 -8.48 17.30 4.77
C GLU A 25 -8.46 15.96 4.00
N THR A 26 -9.18 14.94 4.47
CA THR A 26 -9.31 13.65 3.81
C THR A 26 -10.43 13.68 2.80
N ALA A 27 -10.21 13.05 1.64
CA ALA A 27 -11.23 12.88 0.63
C ALA A 27 -12.48 12.18 1.22
N PRO A 28 -13.69 12.49 0.72
CA PRO A 28 -14.91 11.81 1.17
C PRO A 28 -14.79 10.29 0.94
N LEU A 29 -15.33 9.52 1.88
CA LEU A 29 -15.40 8.07 1.78
C LEU A 29 -16.16 7.67 0.50
N ARG A 30 -15.56 6.80 -0.30
CA ARG A 30 -16.19 6.22 -1.50
C ARG A 30 -15.89 4.73 -1.56
N ILE A 31 -16.89 3.93 -1.89
CA ILE A 31 -16.76 2.49 -2.03
C ILE A 31 -17.05 2.13 -3.48
N GLN A 32 -16.11 1.45 -4.13
CA GLN A 32 -16.30 0.88 -5.46
C GLN A 32 -16.40 -0.64 -5.33
N LEU A 33 -17.42 -1.22 -5.93
CA LEU A 33 -17.63 -2.66 -6.03
C LEU A 33 -17.27 -3.13 -7.43
N ILE A 34 -16.36 -4.10 -7.52
CA ILE A 34 -15.98 -4.79 -8.74
C ILE A 34 -16.24 -6.28 -8.53
N ASP A 35 -17.21 -6.83 -9.23
CA ASP A 35 -17.51 -8.27 -9.20
C ASP A 35 -17.25 -8.87 -10.58
N PHE A 36 -16.45 -9.94 -10.65
CA PHE A 36 -16.04 -10.49 -11.93
C PHE A 36 -15.84 -12.00 -11.91
N ASP A 37 -15.98 -12.58 -13.09
CA ASP A 37 -15.54 -13.93 -13.42
C ASP A 37 -14.89 -13.93 -14.81
N ALA A 38 -14.51 -15.11 -15.32
CA ALA A 38 -13.85 -15.24 -16.61
C ALA A 38 -14.66 -14.66 -17.80
N LYS A 39 -15.99 -14.50 -17.67
CA LYS A 39 -16.89 -14.05 -18.74
C LYS A 39 -17.40 -12.65 -18.52
N ARG A 40 -17.85 -12.32 -17.32
CA ARG A 40 -18.51 -11.04 -16.99
C ARG A 40 -17.71 -10.23 -15.98
N ILE A 41 -17.97 -8.93 -16.00
CA ILE A 41 -17.51 -7.97 -15.00
C ILE A 41 -18.62 -6.97 -14.76
N MET A 42 -18.80 -6.59 -13.50
CA MET A 42 -19.68 -5.53 -13.06
C MET A 42 -18.87 -4.58 -12.19
N ILE A 43 -18.95 -3.28 -12.50
CA ILE A 43 -18.31 -2.22 -11.73
C ILE A 43 -19.43 -1.27 -11.28
N ARG A 44 -19.49 -0.98 -9.98
CA ARG A 44 -20.42 -0.02 -9.39
C ARG A 44 -19.66 0.93 -8.46
N ASP A 45 -19.79 2.22 -8.70
CA ASP A 45 -19.20 3.28 -7.88
C ASP A 45 -20.16 3.78 -6.81
N ASP A 46 -19.60 4.31 -5.73
CA ASP A 46 -20.31 4.97 -4.63
C ASP A 46 -21.44 4.12 -4.02
N VAL A 47 -21.18 2.82 -3.83
CA VAL A 47 -22.14 1.85 -3.24
C VAL A 47 -22.15 1.87 -1.71
N ALA A 48 -23.26 1.45 -1.11
CA ALA A 48 -23.31 1.16 0.33
C ALA A 48 -22.74 -0.23 0.65
N VAL A 49 -22.23 -0.43 1.87
CA VAL A 49 -21.68 -1.74 2.31
C VAL A 49 -22.73 -2.84 2.23
N SER A 50 -23.98 -2.54 2.62
CA SER A 50 -25.11 -3.46 2.51
C SER A 50 -25.40 -3.95 1.08
N GLU A 51 -25.02 -3.19 0.04
CA GLU A 51 -25.16 -3.62 -1.36
C GLU A 51 -24.10 -4.64 -1.78
N CYS A 52 -22.97 -4.73 -1.06
CA CYS A 52 -21.87 -5.62 -1.39
C CYS A 52 -22.06 -7.03 -0.83
N ALA A 53 -22.69 -7.18 0.34
CA ALA A 53 -22.83 -8.46 1.04
C ALA A 53 -23.45 -9.60 0.19
N PRO A 54 -24.46 -9.37 -0.67
CA PRO A 54 -25.02 -10.42 -1.52
C PRO A 54 -24.01 -11.04 -2.50
N PHE A 55 -23.00 -10.29 -2.94
CA PHE A 55 -22.00 -10.76 -3.90
C PHE A 55 -21.05 -11.80 -3.31
N LEU A 56 -20.88 -11.81 -1.99
CA LEU A 56 -20.06 -12.81 -1.29
C LEU A 56 -20.58 -14.24 -1.42
N GLN A 57 -21.86 -14.39 -1.80
CA GLN A 57 -22.49 -15.69 -2.04
C GLN A 57 -22.34 -16.17 -3.48
N HIS A 58 -21.74 -15.36 -4.36
CA HIS A 58 -21.50 -15.74 -5.75
C HIS A 58 -20.19 -16.55 -5.90
N ASP A 59 -20.11 -17.35 -6.95
CA ASP A 59 -18.88 -18.04 -7.37
C ASP A 59 -17.87 -17.10 -8.07
N SER A 60 -18.21 -15.81 -8.22
CA SER A 60 -17.33 -14.76 -8.76
C SER A 60 -16.34 -14.25 -7.72
N VAL A 61 -15.35 -13.50 -8.19
CA VAL A 61 -14.45 -12.73 -7.32
C VAL A 61 -15.06 -11.35 -7.07
N THR A 62 -15.27 -11.02 -5.80
CA THR A 62 -15.79 -9.72 -5.37
C THR A 62 -14.68 -8.86 -4.76
N TRP A 63 -14.34 -7.77 -5.44
CA TRP A 63 -13.42 -6.75 -4.94
C TRP A 63 -14.17 -5.51 -4.49
N MET A 64 -14.05 -5.18 -3.20
CA MET A 64 -14.55 -3.93 -2.64
C MET A 64 -13.38 -2.99 -2.37
N HIS A 65 -13.32 -1.89 -3.10
CA HIS A 65 -12.30 -0.87 -2.94
C HIS A 65 -12.85 0.32 -2.16
N VAL A 66 -12.43 0.43 -0.90
CA VAL A 66 -12.78 1.50 0.03
C VAL A 66 -11.73 2.60 -0.05
N ARG A 67 -12.16 3.81 -0.40
CA ARG A 67 -11.31 4.99 -0.55
C ARG A 67 -11.70 6.11 0.37
N GLY A 68 -10.72 6.88 0.82
CA GLY A 68 -10.91 7.88 1.87
C GLY A 68 -10.99 7.23 3.24
N ARG A 69 -11.14 8.07 4.27
CA ARG A 69 -11.10 7.60 5.67
C ARG A 69 -12.45 7.00 6.05
N PRO A 70 -12.56 5.69 6.36
CA PRO A 70 -13.81 5.11 6.81
C PRO A 70 -14.14 5.57 8.24
N THR A 71 -15.43 5.75 8.52
CA THR A 71 -15.91 6.01 9.89
C THR A 71 -15.92 4.71 10.70
N GLU A 72 -15.98 4.83 12.03
CA GLU A 72 -16.17 3.67 12.91
C GLU A 72 -17.42 2.87 12.49
N ALA A 73 -18.53 3.56 12.21
CA ALA A 73 -19.79 2.92 11.80
C ALA A 73 -19.61 2.12 10.51
N THR A 74 -18.95 2.70 9.50
CA THR A 74 -18.64 2.00 8.24
C THR A 74 -17.77 0.77 8.47
N LEU A 75 -16.72 0.86 9.30
CA LEU A 75 -15.86 -0.28 9.57
C LEU A 75 -16.58 -1.40 10.33
N ARG A 76 -17.49 -1.05 11.24
CA ARG A 76 -18.35 -2.06 11.91
C ARG A 76 -19.28 -2.75 10.92
N GLU A 77 -19.86 -2.01 9.98
CA GLU A 77 -20.72 -2.59 8.93
C GLU A 77 -19.91 -3.51 8.01
N LEU A 78 -18.72 -3.08 7.58
CA LEU A 78 -17.78 -3.88 6.79
C LEU A 78 -17.34 -5.14 7.55
N GLY A 79 -17.00 -4.98 8.82
CA GLY A 79 -16.63 -6.07 9.72
C GLY A 79 -17.74 -7.11 9.85
N ALA A 80 -18.99 -6.69 9.99
CA ALA A 80 -20.12 -7.59 10.06
C ALA A 80 -20.40 -8.28 8.72
N ALA A 81 -20.36 -7.55 7.60
CA ALA A 81 -20.68 -8.06 6.28
C ALA A 81 -19.64 -9.05 5.75
N PHE A 82 -18.36 -8.77 5.96
CA PHE A 82 -17.25 -9.58 5.45
C PHE A 82 -16.57 -10.44 6.54
N ARG A 83 -17.10 -10.40 7.77
CA ARG A 83 -16.52 -11.09 8.96
C ARG A 83 -15.06 -10.66 9.22
N LEU A 84 -14.74 -9.39 9.00
CA LEU A 84 -13.38 -8.85 9.20
C LEU A 84 -13.06 -8.79 10.70
N HIS A 85 -11.87 -9.26 11.07
CA HIS A 85 -11.44 -9.30 12.47
C HIS A 85 -11.28 -7.89 13.06
N SER A 86 -11.75 -7.68 14.30
CA SER A 86 -11.77 -6.35 14.94
C SER A 86 -10.38 -5.72 15.11
N LEU A 87 -9.35 -6.53 15.41
CA LEU A 87 -7.96 -6.06 15.49
C LEU A 87 -7.43 -5.51 14.16
N ALA A 88 -7.79 -6.17 13.06
CA ALA A 88 -7.38 -5.72 11.74
C ALA A 88 -8.13 -4.44 11.32
N LEU A 89 -9.40 -4.30 11.71
CA LEU A 89 -10.17 -3.05 11.50
C LEU A 89 -9.59 -1.86 12.30
N GLU A 90 -9.10 -2.11 13.51
CA GLU A 90 -8.36 -1.12 14.29
C GLU A 90 -7.11 -0.65 13.54
N ASP A 91 -6.35 -1.58 12.94
CA ASP A 91 -5.16 -1.25 12.17
C ASP A 91 -5.46 -0.48 10.87
N VAL A 92 -6.64 -0.63 10.29
CA VAL A 92 -7.10 0.21 9.17
C VAL A 92 -7.26 1.68 9.59
N LEU A 93 -7.74 1.95 10.81
CA LEU A 93 -7.87 3.33 11.32
C LEU A 93 -6.55 3.94 11.80
N ASN A 94 -5.71 3.09 12.37
CA ASN A 94 -4.42 3.47 12.92
C ASN A 94 -3.38 3.59 11.81
N ILE A 95 -3.27 4.79 11.24
CA ILE A 95 -2.28 5.09 10.20
C ILE A 95 -0.83 4.93 10.70
N GLY A 96 0.06 4.59 9.76
CA GLY A 96 1.49 4.44 10.02
C GLY A 96 1.87 3.05 10.58
N GLN A 97 1.04 2.04 10.37
CA GLN A 97 1.43 0.67 10.63
C GLN A 97 2.60 0.26 9.74
N ARG A 98 3.43 -0.61 10.30
CA ARG A 98 4.49 -1.26 9.54
C ARG A 98 3.83 -2.29 8.60
N PRO A 99 4.32 -2.45 7.36
CA PRO A 99 3.84 -3.54 6.52
C PRO A 99 3.94 -4.88 7.23
N LYS A 100 2.88 -5.68 7.09
CA LYS A 100 2.70 -6.96 7.76
C LYS A 100 1.66 -7.80 7.02
N VAL A 101 1.68 -9.10 7.24
CA VAL A 101 0.58 -10.00 6.94
C VAL A 101 0.22 -10.77 8.20
N GLU A 102 -1.07 -10.92 8.47
CA GLU A 102 -1.59 -11.60 9.64
C GLU A 102 -2.76 -12.50 9.21
N PRO A 103 -2.70 -13.81 9.48
CA PRO A 103 -3.83 -14.70 9.27
C PRO A 103 -4.88 -14.49 10.36
N PHE A 104 -6.14 -14.41 9.97
CA PHE A 104 -7.31 -14.38 10.85
C PHE A 104 -8.34 -15.38 10.35
N ASP A 105 -8.48 -16.52 11.04
CA ASP A 105 -9.41 -17.59 10.69
C ASP A 105 -9.33 -18.01 9.20
N ASP A 106 -10.33 -17.65 8.40
CA ASP A 106 -10.46 -17.93 6.96
C ASP A 106 -10.02 -16.76 6.05
N GLN A 107 -9.25 -15.81 6.59
CA GLN A 107 -8.84 -14.57 5.93
C GLN A 107 -7.39 -14.20 6.19
N LEU A 108 -6.82 -13.41 5.28
CA LEU A 108 -5.55 -12.72 5.49
C LEU A 108 -5.79 -11.22 5.58
N PHE A 109 -5.19 -10.60 6.59
CA PHE A 109 -5.03 -9.17 6.66
C PHE A 109 -3.62 -8.78 6.25
N ILE A 110 -3.49 -7.87 5.29
CA ILE A 110 -2.20 -7.38 4.79
C ILE A 110 -2.17 -5.87 4.90
N VAL A 111 -1.04 -5.34 5.37
CA VAL A 111 -0.74 -3.91 5.33
C VAL A 111 0.50 -3.68 4.49
N MET A 112 0.44 -2.71 3.60
CA MET A 112 1.53 -2.27 2.72
C MET A 112 1.73 -0.76 2.82
N SER A 113 2.87 -0.28 2.31
CA SER A 113 3.24 1.13 2.28
C SER A 113 3.44 1.56 0.84
N MET A 114 2.50 2.34 0.32
CA MET A 114 2.51 2.85 -1.05
C MET A 114 3.16 4.24 -1.10
N PRO A 115 4.38 4.37 -1.63
CA PRO A 115 5.01 5.67 -1.76
C PRO A 115 4.42 6.44 -2.96
N GLU A 116 4.27 7.74 -2.84
CA GLU A 116 3.75 8.61 -3.89
C GLU A 116 4.44 9.98 -3.84
N VAL A 117 4.65 10.59 -5.01
CA VAL A 117 5.10 11.98 -5.11
C VAL A 117 3.87 12.88 -5.30
N VAL A 118 3.57 13.68 -4.27
CA VAL A 118 2.44 14.62 -4.30
C VAL A 118 2.98 16.04 -4.19
N SER A 119 2.76 16.85 -5.22
CA SER A 119 3.24 18.24 -5.27
C SER A 119 4.75 18.37 -5.03
N GLY A 120 5.54 17.41 -5.54
CA GLY A 120 6.99 17.37 -5.38
C GLY A 120 7.48 16.88 -4.02
N LEU A 121 6.58 16.44 -3.14
CA LEU A 121 6.91 15.88 -1.83
C LEU A 121 6.61 14.39 -1.80
N VAL A 122 7.52 13.63 -1.20
CA VAL A 122 7.32 12.21 -0.99
C VAL A 122 6.37 12.00 0.17
N ARG A 123 5.30 11.27 -0.11
CA ARG A 123 4.34 10.76 0.86
C ARG A 123 4.35 9.25 0.80
N VAL A 124 4.01 8.62 1.92
CA VAL A 124 3.82 7.18 1.97
C VAL A 124 2.47 6.93 2.60
N GLU A 125 1.62 6.26 1.85
CA GLU A 125 0.27 5.94 2.24
C GLU A 125 0.19 4.49 2.74
N GLN A 126 -0.58 4.26 3.79
CA GLN A 126 -0.91 2.91 4.22
C GLN A 126 -2.01 2.35 3.33
N VAL A 127 -1.77 1.20 2.71
CA VAL A 127 -2.79 0.44 2.00
C VAL A 127 -3.03 -0.85 2.76
N SER A 128 -4.29 -1.17 3.04
CA SER A 128 -4.64 -2.39 3.78
C SER A 128 -5.54 -3.28 2.94
N PHE A 129 -5.36 -4.59 3.04
CA PHE A 129 -6.11 -5.59 2.29
C PHE A 129 -6.66 -6.65 3.24
N PHE A 130 -7.89 -7.08 2.98
CA PHE A 130 -8.43 -8.33 3.49
C PHE A 130 -8.64 -9.26 2.30
N LEU A 131 -8.02 -10.43 2.34
CA LEU A 131 -8.23 -11.49 1.37
C LEU A 131 -9.03 -12.62 2.01
N GLY A 132 -10.16 -12.96 1.41
CA GLY A 132 -10.90 -14.21 1.67
C GLY A 132 -10.86 -15.13 0.45
N SER A 133 -11.63 -16.21 0.48
CA SER A 133 -11.62 -17.24 -0.58
C SER A 133 -12.07 -16.73 -1.96
N ASN A 134 -13.07 -15.84 -2.00
CA ASN A 134 -13.65 -15.28 -3.22
C ASN A 134 -13.79 -13.75 -3.16
N PHE A 135 -13.21 -13.09 -2.17
CA PHE A 135 -13.31 -11.65 -2.06
C PHE A 135 -12.00 -11.00 -1.66
N LEU A 136 -11.89 -9.72 -2.00
CA LEU A 136 -10.83 -8.84 -1.55
C LEU A 136 -11.43 -7.49 -1.12
N VAL A 137 -11.05 -7.00 0.06
CA VAL A 137 -11.36 -5.64 0.49
C VAL A 137 -10.08 -4.84 0.54
N SER A 138 -9.99 -3.71 -0.15
CA SER A 138 -8.84 -2.81 -0.07
C SER A 138 -9.21 -1.46 0.52
N PHE A 139 -8.35 -0.93 1.39
CA PHE A 139 -8.47 0.38 2.03
C PHE A 139 -7.31 1.28 1.63
N CYS A 140 -7.63 2.49 1.18
CA CYS A 140 -6.69 3.50 0.68
C CYS A 140 -7.23 4.89 1.06
N GLU A 141 -6.45 5.74 1.72
CA GLU A 141 -6.84 7.13 1.99
C GLU A 141 -6.79 8.02 0.72
N GLY A 142 -5.95 7.66 -0.25
CA GLY A 142 -5.63 8.42 -1.45
C GLY A 142 -6.74 8.46 -2.52
N GLY A 143 -6.43 9.15 -3.63
CA GLY A 143 -7.37 9.38 -4.72
C GLY A 143 -7.77 8.10 -5.47
N PHE A 144 -8.84 8.19 -6.27
CA PHE A 144 -9.41 7.10 -7.10
C PHE A 144 -8.37 6.36 -7.96
N ALA A 145 -7.24 7.00 -8.28
CA ALA A 145 -6.29 6.61 -9.32
C ALA A 145 -5.37 5.42 -9.00
N ALA A 146 -5.09 5.12 -7.72
CA ALA A 146 -4.01 4.18 -7.36
C ALA A 146 -4.16 2.80 -8.05
N PHE A 147 -5.38 2.26 -8.06
CA PHE A 147 -5.70 0.95 -8.63
C PHE A 147 -6.54 0.98 -9.90
N GLN A 148 -6.71 2.14 -10.55
CA GLN A 148 -7.50 2.21 -11.79
C GLN A 148 -6.93 1.41 -12.93
N GLU A 149 -5.61 1.28 -13.00
CA GLU A 149 -4.98 0.44 -14.01
C GLU A 149 -5.37 -1.04 -13.85
N ILE A 150 -5.62 -1.50 -12.61
CA ILE A 150 -6.12 -2.86 -12.35
C ILE A 150 -7.59 -2.99 -12.77
N VAL A 151 -8.43 -2.00 -12.45
CA VAL A 151 -9.83 -1.96 -12.88
C VAL A 151 -9.93 -1.96 -14.41
N LYS A 152 -9.09 -1.18 -15.10
CA LYS A 152 -9.01 -1.18 -16.57
C LYS A 152 -8.62 -2.54 -17.13
N ARG A 153 -7.55 -3.15 -16.61
CA ARG A 153 -7.11 -4.51 -17.00
C ARG A 153 -8.20 -5.55 -16.77
N LEU A 154 -8.98 -5.43 -15.70
CA LEU A 154 -10.13 -6.31 -15.44
C LEU A 154 -11.21 -6.14 -16.52
N ASN A 155 -11.48 -4.92 -16.96
CA ASN A 155 -12.51 -4.60 -17.95
C ASN A 155 -12.11 -4.94 -19.40
N GLU A 156 -10.85 -5.29 -19.66
CA GLU A 156 -10.37 -5.70 -20.98
C GLU A 156 -11.01 -7.03 -21.44
N GLN A 157 -11.24 -7.15 -22.75
CA GLN A 157 -11.72 -8.39 -23.36
C GLN A 157 -10.62 -9.46 -23.28
N GLY A 158 -10.96 -10.65 -22.78
CA GLY A 158 -9.99 -11.74 -22.63
C GLY A 158 -8.98 -11.53 -21.50
N SER A 159 -9.25 -10.62 -20.55
CA SER A 159 -8.38 -10.36 -19.41
C SER A 159 -8.00 -11.64 -18.66
N ARG A 160 -6.69 -11.91 -18.59
CA ARG A 160 -6.15 -13.05 -17.83
C ARG A 160 -6.45 -12.90 -16.33
N LEU A 161 -6.47 -11.67 -15.82
CA LEU A 161 -6.78 -11.36 -14.43
C LEU A 161 -8.20 -11.82 -14.05
N ARG A 162 -9.17 -11.71 -14.97
CA ARG A 162 -10.55 -12.19 -14.74
C ARG A 162 -10.70 -13.70 -14.66
N SER A 163 -9.76 -14.44 -15.24
CA SER A 163 -9.77 -15.91 -15.21
C SER A 163 -9.12 -16.52 -13.96
N ARG A 164 -8.67 -15.67 -13.02
CA ARG A 164 -7.96 -16.06 -11.80
C ARG A 164 -8.76 -15.69 -10.55
N GLY A 165 -8.34 -16.22 -9.40
CA GLY A 165 -8.99 -16.01 -8.11
C GLY A 165 -8.65 -14.67 -7.44
N ALA A 166 -9.21 -14.47 -6.24
CA ALA A 166 -8.99 -13.28 -5.41
C ALA A 166 -7.52 -13.12 -4.98
N ASP A 167 -6.78 -14.22 -4.88
CA ASP A 167 -5.35 -14.26 -4.58
C ASP A 167 -4.50 -13.64 -5.69
N PHE A 168 -4.85 -13.90 -6.96
CA PHE A 168 -4.17 -13.30 -8.09
C PHE A 168 -4.51 -11.81 -8.23
N LEU A 169 -5.72 -11.41 -7.84
CA LEU A 169 -6.06 -9.99 -7.68
C LEU A 169 -5.23 -9.33 -6.58
N LEU A 170 -5.08 -9.99 -5.42
CA LEU A 170 -4.21 -9.50 -4.35
C LEU A 170 -2.79 -9.28 -4.88
N TYR A 171 -2.20 -10.30 -5.54
CA TYR A 171 -0.89 -10.16 -6.19
C TYR A 171 -0.83 -8.92 -7.08
N SER A 172 -1.80 -8.74 -7.98
CA SER A 172 -1.82 -7.61 -8.92
C SER A 172 -1.87 -6.24 -8.21
N LEU A 173 -2.50 -6.17 -7.04
CA LEU A 173 -2.55 -4.97 -6.21
C LEU A 173 -1.26 -4.75 -5.43
N LEU A 174 -0.66 -5.82 -4.87
CA LEU A 174 0.63 -5.74 -4.17
C LEU A 174 1.76 -5.32 -5.10
N ASP A 175 1.79 -5.88 -6.31
CA ASP A 175 2.72 -5.53 -7.39
C ASP A 175 2.66 -4.04 -7.70
N MET A 176 1.45 -3.52 -7.96
CA MET A 176 1.21 -2.10 -8.16
C MET A 176 1.70 -1.24 -6.97
N VAL A 177 1.48 -1.66 -5.73
CA VAL A 177 1.94 -0.92 -4.54
C VAL A 177 3.47 -0.87 -4.46
N ILE A 178 4.14 -1.98 -4.76
CA ILE A 178 5.61 -2.08 -4.75
C ILE A 178 6.21 -1.23 -5.89
N ASP A 179 5.66 -1.34 -7.08
CA ASP A 179 6.15 -0.66 -8.29
C ASP A 179 6.06 0.87 -8.19
N ARG A 180 5.13 1.39 -7.37
CA ARG A 180 5.06 2.83 -7.05
C ARG A 180 6.33 3.35 -6.37
N GLY A 181 7.17 2.48 -5.84
CA GLY A 181 8.52 2.82 -5.35
C GLY A 181 9.45 3.33 -6.44
N PHE A 182 9.40 2.78 -7.67
CA PHE A 182 10.37 3.13 -8.72
C PHE A 182 10.29 4.60 -9.15
N PRO A 183 9.11 5.19 -9.48
CA PRO A 183 9.03 6.60 -9.83
C PRO A 183 9.49 7.54 -8.70
N VAL A 184 9.25 7.16 -7.45
CA VAL A 184 9.70 7.93 -6.28
C VAL A 184 11.22 7.90 -6.20
N LEU A 185 11.83 6.72 -6.36
CA LEU A 185 13.28 6.56 -6.35
C LEU A 185 13.98 7.21 -7.55
N GLU A 186 13.38 7.18 -8.73
CA GLU A 186 13.85 7.92 -9.90
C GLU A 186 13.92 9.43 -9.61
N SER A 187 12.91 9.97 -8.93
CA SER A 187 12.93 11.38 -8.52
C SER A 187 14.09 11.73 -7.57
N PHE A 188 14.50 10.80 -6.70
CA PHE A 188 15.69 10.96 -5.86
C PHE A 188 16.99 10.88 -6.66
N GLY A 189 17.07 10.01 -7.67
CA GLY A 189 18.22 9.95 -8.59
C GLY A 189 18.45 11.31 -9.25
N ILE A 190 17.41 11.91 -9.82
CA ILE A 190 17.49 13.24 -10.44
C ILE A 190 17.90 14.31 -9.41
N GLN A 191 17.34 14.28 -8.20
CA GLN A 191 17.72 15.22 -7.13
C GLN A 191 19.18 15.07 -6.71
N MET A 192 19.70 13.84 -6.68
CA MET A 192 21.11 13.55 -6.37
C MET A 192 22.04 14.15 -7.42
N GLU A 193 21.76 13.92 -8.71
CA GLU A 193 22.57 14.47 -9.81
C GLU A 193 22.67 16.01 -9.73
N VAL A 194 21.54 16.68 -9.49
CA VAL A 194 21.50 18.15 -9.34
C VAL A 194 22.29 18.61 -8.11
N LEU A 195 22.24 17.87 -7.01
CA LEU A 195 23.00 18.22 -5.80
C LEU A 195 24.50 18.00 -6.00
N GLU A 196 24.90 16.96 -6.73
CA GLU A 196 26.29 16.69 -7.05
C GLU A 196 26.92 17.84 -7.83
N GLU A 197 26.26 18.30 -8.89
CA GLU A 197 26.70 19.45 -9.69
C GLU A 197 26.84 20.72 -8.83
N GLN A 198 25.84 21.00 -7.97
CA GLN A 198 25.88 22.15 -7.06
C GLN A 198 27.04 22.12 -6.08
N ILE A 199 27.43 20.94 -5.59
CA ILE A 199 28.57 20.78 -4.68
C ILE A 199 29.89 21.09 -5.40
N LEU A 200 30.04 20.61 -6.64
CA LEU A 200 31.26 20.80 -7.44
C LEU A 200 31.44 22.24 -7.92
N GLU A 201 30.35 22.94 -8.26
CA GLU A 201 30.42 24.31 -8.77
C GLU A 201 30.54 25.36 -7.65
N SER A 202 29.59 25.37 -6.70
CA SER A 202 29.56 26.35 -5.62
C SER A 202 28.65 25.91 -4.46
N ALA A 203 29.22 25.10 -3.57
CA ALA A 203 28.52 24.61 -2.39
C ALA A 203 28.04 25.76 -1.47
N THR A 204 26.74 25.78 -1.15
CA THR A 204 26.14 26.77 -0.23
C THR A 204 25.54 26.10 1.02
N ARG A 205 25.14 26.89 2.01
CA ARG A 205 24.35 26.36 3.16
C ARG A 205 23.01 25.75 2.73
N ASP A 206 22.43 26.25 1.64
CA ASP A 206 21.19 25.71 1.07
C ASP A 206 21.42 24.29 0.51
N THR A 207 22.55 24.08 -0.19
CA THR A 207 22.98 22.75 -0.68
C THR A 207 23.06 21.73 0.46
N LEU A 208 23.71 22.08 1.58
CA LEU A 208 23.78 21.22 2.77
C LEU A 208 22.38 20.88 3.33
N GLY A 209 21.48 21.87 3.37
CA GLY A 209 20.09 21.68 3.81
C GLY A 209 19.32 20.70 2.94
N LYS A 210 19.51 20.75 1.61
CA LYS A 210 18.91 19.81 0.66
C LYS A 210 19.47 18.39 0.82
N ILE A 211 20.79 18.23 0.95
CA ILE A 211 21.40 16.91 1.19
C ILE A 211 20.84 16.27 2.46
N HIS A 212 20.73 17.04 3.56
CA HIS A 212 20.11 16.54 4.79
C HIS A 212 18.63 16.19 4.64
N THR A 213 17.89 16.93 3.82
CA THR A 213 16.49 16.65 3.53
C THR A 213 16.35 15.32 2.81
N VAL A 214 17.10 15.12 1.73
CA VAL A 214 17.06 13.86 0.99
C VAL A 214 17.51 12.68 1.86
N LYS A 215 18.59 12.82 2.61
CA LYS A 215 19.07 11.77 3.53
C LYS A 215 17.97 11.36 4.53
N ARG A 216 17.23 12.32 5.08
CA ARG A 216 16.11 12.05 6.00
C ARG A 216 14.98 11.32 5.29
N GLU A 217 14.61 11.74 4.10
CA GLU A 217 13.53 11.12 3.31
C GLU A 217 13.88 9.68 2.91
N LEU A 218 15.11 9.41 2.47
CA LEU A 218 15.59 8.06 2.16
C LEU A 218 15.56 7.13 3.38
N ILE A 219 15.95 7.62 4.56
CA ILE A 219 15.87 6.85 5.82
C ILE A 219 14.41 6.48 6.14
N LEU A 220 13.49 7.43 5.94
CA LEU A 220 12.07 7.22 6.18
C LEU A 220 11.48 6.20 5.21
N LEU A 221 11.77 6.35 3.91
CA LEU A 221 11.36 5.40 2.89
C LEU A 221 11.90 4.00 3.19
N ARG A 222 13.18 3.86 3.52
CA ARG A 222 13.75 2.56 3.91
C ARG A 222 12.95 1.93 5.05
N ARG A 223 12.63 2.69 6.11
CA ARG A 223 11.89 2.18 7.26
C ARG A 223 10.49 1.68 6.87
N MET A 224 9.84 2.31 5.91
CA MET A 224 8.48 1.97 5.49
C MET A 224 8.41 0.89 4.42
N LEU A 225 9.35 0.86 3.48
CA LEU A 225 9.33 -0.05 2.33
C LEU A 225 10.05 -1.37 2.60
N TRP A 226 11.11 -1.38 3.42
CA TRP A 226 11.86 -2.60 3.74
C TRP A 226 11.00 -3.74 4.31
N PRO A 227 10.04 -3.48 5.22
CA PRO A 227 9.20 -4.53 5.78
C PRO A 227 8.32 -5.25 4.75
N GLN A 228 8.05 -4.62 3.60
CA GLN A 228 7.25 -5.22 2.54
C GLN A 228 7.89 -6.51 2.00
N ARG A 229 9.23 -6.62 2.04
CA ARG A 229 9.94 -7.86 1.71
C ARG A 229 9.45 -9.04 2.55
N GLU A 230 9.30 -8.82 3.85
CA GLU A 230 8.87 -9.88 4.77
C GLU A 230 7.41 -10.25 4.53
N VAL A 231 6.57 -9.27 4.16
CA VAL A 231 5.17 -9.53 3.75
C VAL A 231 5.12 -10.47 2.55
N ILE A 232 5.87 -10.15 1.48
CA ILE A 232 5.89 -11.00 0.29
C ILE A 232 6.52 -12.37 0.58
N ASN A 233 7.59 -12.41 1.38
CA ASN A 233 8.23 -13.65 1.81
C ASN A 233 7.28 -14.56 2.59
N GLU A 234 6.44 -13.98 3.46
CA GLU A 234 5.46 -14.73 4.23
C GLU A 234 4.32 -15.28 3.35
N LEU A 235 3.83 -14.49 2.38
CA LEU A 235 2.89 -14.97 1.37
C LEU A 235 3.50 -16.09 0.50
N LEU A 236 4.80 -16.00 0.19
CA LEU A 236 5.52 -16.99 -0.63
C LEU A 236 5.71 -18.35 0.06
N ARG A 237 5.69 -18.40 1.40
CA ARG A 237 5.80 -19.68 2.12
C ARG A 237 4.64 -20.62 1.83
N GLY A 238 3.49 -20.09 1.39
CA GLY A 238 2.34 -20.90 0.98
C GLY A 238 1.68 -21.65 2.13
N ASP A 239 1.98 -21.29 3.38
CA ASP A 239 1.38 -21.91 4.58
C ASP A 239 -0.13 -21.58 4.71
N GLN A 240 -0.64 -20.69 3.86
CA GLN A 240 -1.98 -20.15 3.93
C GLN A 240 -2.81 -20.64 2.74
N ALA A 241 -3.92 -21.31 3.02
CA ALA A 241 -4.79 -21.95 2.02
C ALA A 241 -5.42 -20.97 1.00
N LEU A 242 -5.27 -19.67 1.20
CA LEU A 242 -5.85 -18.63 0.36
C LEU A 242 -4.96 -18.25 -0.84
N VAL A 243 -3.66 -18.53 -0.82
CA VAL A 243 -2.75 -18.21 -1.94
C VAL A 243 -2.45 -19.49 -2.71
N GLN A 244 -2.84 -19.54 -3.99
CA GLN A 244 -2.64 -20.73 -4.81
C GLN A 244 -1.19 -20.84 -5.32
N GLU A 245 -0.73 -22.08 -5.59
CA GLU A 245 0.63 -22.34 -6.09
C GLU A 245 0.95 -21.58 -7.38
N ASP A 246 -0.03 -21.47 -8.28
CA ASP A 246 0.08 -20.73 -9.54
C ASP A 246 0.39 -19.24 -9.31
N THR A 247 -0.10 -18.66 -8.21
CA THR A 247 0.12 -17.25 -7.83
C THR A 247 1.52 -17.05 -7.23
N LEU A 248 2.13 -18.08 -6.65
CA LEU A 248 3.49 -18.00 -6.06
C LEU A 248 4.59 -17.67 -7.08
N ILE A 249 4.40 -18.01 -8.36
CA ILE A 249 5.34 -17.64 -9.43
C ILE A 249 5.37 -16.12 -9.59
N TYR A 250 4.22 -15.47 -9.50
CA TYR A 250 4.08 -14.03 -9.66
C TYR A 250 4.50 -13.27 -8.39
N LEU A 251 4.23 -13.83 -7.21
CA LEU A 251 4.73 -13.26 -5.95
C LEU A 251 6.26 -13.29 -5.86
N ARG A 252 6.95 -14.22 -6.56
CA ARG A 252 8.42 -14.20 -6.65
C ARG A 252 8.92 -12.98 -7.40
N ASP A 253 8.23 -12.56 -8.46
CA ASP A 253 8.54 -11.33 -9.19
C ASP A 253 8.37 -10.09 -8.29
N CYS A 254 7.26 -10.01 -7.54
CA CYS A 254 7.08 -8.96 -6.53
C CYS A 254 8.20 -8.96 -5.50
N TYR A 255 8.65 -10.14 -5.04
CA TYR A 255 9.76 -10.26 -4.09
C TYR A 255 11.05 -9.67 -4.68
N ASP A 256 11.36 -9.99 -5.94
CA ASP A 256 12.52 -9.44 -6.63
C ASP A 256 12.39 -7.91 -6.80
N HIS A 257 11.21 -7.38 -7.11
CA HIS A 257 10.97 -5.93 -7.15
C HIS A 257 11.20 -5.28 -5.79
N THR A 258 10.81 -5.91 -4.68
CA THR A 258 11.14 -5.36 -3.34
C THR A 258 12.64 -5.24 -3.14
N ILE A 259 13.43 -6.24 -3.56
CA ILE A 259 14.90 -6.23 -3.49
C ILE A 259 15.47 -5.07 -4.30
N GLN A 260 15.03 -4.90 -5.55
CA GLN A 260 15.49 -3.80 -6.40
C GLN A 260 15.20 -2.43 -5.77
N VAL A 261 14.00 -2.23 -5.22
CA VAL A 261 13.64 -1.00 -4.48
C VAL A 261 14.58 -0.77 -3.29
N MET A 262 14.92 -1.82 -2.53
CA MET A 262 15.83 -1.74 -1.40
C MET A 262 17.28 -1.41 -1.82
N ASP A 263 17.77 -2.01 -2.90
CA ASP A 263 19.13 -1.78 -3.40
C ASP A 263 19.31 -0.34 -3.92
N LEU A 264 18.31 0.20 -4.62
CA LEU A 264 18.27 1.60 -5.04
C LEU A 264 18.26 2.56 -3.85
N LEU A 265 17.45 2.27 -2.82
CA LEU A 265 17.41 3.06 -1.58
C LEU A 265 18.77 3.10 -0.88
N GLU A 266 19.45 1.96 -0.79
CA GLU A 266 20.80 1.89 -0.20
C GLU A 266 21.81 2.68 -1.03
N THR A 267 21.77 2.53 -2.34
CA THR A 267 22.64 3.27 -3.27
C THR A 267 22.51 4.78 -3.07
N TYR A 268 21.28 5.31 -3.08
CA TYR A 268 21.06 6.75 -2.90
C TYR A 268 21.40 7.22 -1.49
N ARG A 269 21.21 6.38 -0.47
CA ARG A 269 21.63 6.72 0.89
C ARG A 269 23.15 6.87 0.96
N ASP A 270 23.89 5.95 0.35
CA ASP A 270 25.35 5.98 0.37
C ASP A 270 25.90 7.13 -0.48
N MET A 271 25.28 7.44 -1.62
CA MET A 271 25.58 8.66 -2.39
C MET A 271 25.34 9.93 -1.56
N SER A 272 24.20 10.03 -0.86
CA SER A 272 23.90 11.18 0.00
C SER A 272 24.91 11.35 1.14
N ALA A 273 25.51 10.25 1.62
CA ALA A 273 26.57 10.30 2.62
C ALA A 273 27.88 10.81 1.99
N GLY A 274 28.27 10.30 0.82
CA GLY A 274 29.46 10.78 0.10
C GLY A 274 29.38 12.27 -0.26
N MET A 275 28.21 12.78 -0.65
CA MET A 275 27.98 14.21 -0.90
C MET A 275 28.23 15.09 0.33
N LEU A 276 27.87 14.62 1.53
CA LEU A 276 28.17 15.34 2.77
C LEU A 276 29.67 15.41 3.03
N ASP A 277 30.41 14.34 2.75
CA ASP A 277 31.85 14.29 2.95
C ASP A 277 32.59 15.20 1.95
N ILE A 278 32.15 15.24 0.69
CA ILE A 278 32.69 16.15 -0.34
C ILE A 278 32.42 17.60 0.04
N TYR A 279 31.22 17.93 0.53
CA TYR A 279 30.88 19.29 0.98
C TYR A 279 31.78 19.78 2.12
N LEU A 280 32.22 18.87 3.00
CA LEU A 280 33.05 19.19 4.18
C LEU A 280 34.55 19.25 3.88
N SER A 281 34.98 18.79 2.71
CA SER A 281 36.39 18.75 2.26
C SER A 281 36.82 20.07 1.63
#